data_AF-A0A8T4PGR6-F1
#
_entry.id   AF-A0A8T4PGR6-F1
#
_cell.length_a   1.000
_cell.length_b   1.000
_cell.length_c   1.000
_cell.angle_alpha   90.00
_cell.angle_beta   90.00
_cell.angle_gamma   90.00
#
_symmetry.space_group_name_H-M   'P 1'
#
loop_
_entity.id
_entity.type
_entity.pdbx_description
1 polymer ?
#
loop_
_entity_poly.entity_id
_entity_poly.type
_entity_poly.pdbx_seq_one_letter_code
_entity_poly.pdbx_strand_id
1 'polypeptide(L)'
;TSEKFKGRKPAHNERERLEAVRTLEIVDEAVLGNKDNIFDIIEKVKPDAICLGYDQKIQRQEVEDELKKRGIKADVIRISPYMPHVYKSSKLKK
;
A
#
# COMPACT_ATOMS: atom_id res chain seq x y z
N THR A 1 -0.37 -10.53 -0.70
CA THR A 1 -1.01 -10.07 -1.96
C THR A 1 -2.44 -9.63 -1.69
N SER A 2 -3.02 -8.78 -2.54
CA SER A 2 -4.41 -8.33 -2.42
C SER A 2 -5.42 -9.48 -2.37
N GLU A 3 -5.10 -10.63 -2.96
CA GLU A 3 -5.87 -11.88 -2.83
C GLU A 3 -5.90 -12.39 -1.38
N LYS A 4 -4.73 -12.53 -0.72
CA LYS A 4 -4.63 -12.94 0.70
C LYS A 4 -5.47 -12.05 1.63
N PHE A 5 -5.57 -10.75 1.34
CA PHE A 5 -6.29 -9.80 2.20
C PHE A 5 -7.78 -9.65 1.87
N LYS A 6 -8.21 -9.91 0.62
CA LYS A 6 -9.59 -9.68 0.15
C LYS A 6 -10.38 -10.97 -0.11
N GLY A 7 -9.74 -12.14 -0.02
CA GLY A 7 -10.38 -13.45 -0.23
C GLY A 7 -10.86 -13.72 -1.66
N ARG A 8 -10.47 -12.87 -2.63
CA ARG A 8 -10.86 -12.97 -4.04
C ARG A 8 -9.72 -12.55 -4.95
N LYS A 9 -9.64 -13.19 -6.12
CA LYS A 9 -8.72 -12.77 -7.18
C LYS A 9 -9.02 -11.35 -7.62
N PRO A 10 -8.03 -10.44 -7.62
CA PRO A 10 -8.17 -9.13 -8.26
C PRO A 10 -8.47 -9.31 -9.76
N ALA A 11 -9.19 -8.36 -10.36
CA ALA A 11 -9.50 -8.42 -11.80
C ALA A 11 -8.23 -8.32 -12.67
N HIS A 12 -7.23 -7.60 -12.17
CA HIS A 12 -5.93 -7.43 -12.81
C HIS A 12 -4.84 -8.10 -11.98
N ASN A 13 -3.90 -8.77 -12.63
CA ASN A 13 -2.78 -9.41 -11.96
C ASN A 13 -1.82 -8.37 -11.34
N GLU A 14 -0.82 -8.82 -10.58
CA GLU A 14 0.10 -7.89 -9.90
C GLU A 14 0.96 -7.04 -10.85
N ARG A 15 1.34 -7.58 -12.01
CA ARG A 15 2.12 -6.86 -13.03
C ARG A 15 1.29 -5.81 -13.77
N GLU A 16 0.06 -6.15 -14.16
CA GLU A 16 -0.87 -5.22 -14.80
C GLU A 16 -1.18 -4.02 -13.90
N ARG A 17 -1.39 -4.27 -12.60
CA ARG A 17 -1.62 -3.19 -11.64
C ARG A 17 -0.37 -2.34 -11.39
N LEU A 18 0.81 -2.95 -11.43
CA LEU A 18 2.07 -2.22 -11.31
C LEU A 18 2.23 -1.24 -12.48
N GLU A 19 2.06 -1.71 -13.70
CA GLU A 19 2.14 -0.87 -14.90
C GLU A 19 1.09 0.24 -14.88
N ALA A 20 -0.14 -0.06 -14.49
CA ALA A 20 -1.20 0.94 -14.36
C ALA A 20 -0.91 2.04 -13.32
N VAL A 21 -0.17 1.72 -12.24
CA VAL A 21 0.25 2.72 -11.25
C VAL A 21 1.46 3.50 -11.73
N ARG A 22 2.39 2.83 -12.42
CA ARG A 22 3.63 3.43 -12.93
C ARG A 22 3.39 4.47 -14.02
N THR A 23 2.30 4.37 -14.77
CA THR A 23 1.95 5.34 -15.82
C THR A 23 1.32 6.63 -15.30
N LEU A 24 1.06 6.75 -13.99
CA LEU A 24 0.50 7.96 -13.40
C LEU A 24 1.58 9.05 -13.30
N GLU A 25 1.27 10.27 -13.74
CA GLU A 25 2.20 11.41 -13.73
C GLU A 25 2.70 11.76 -12.31
N ILE A 26 1.93 11.44 -11.28
CA ILE A 26 2.27 11.71 -9.88
C ILE A 26 3.16 10.63 -9.23
N VAL A 27 3.56 9.60 -9.97
CA VAL A 27 4.33 8.47 -9.45
C VAL A 27 5.73 8.47 -10.06
N ASP A 28 6.74 8.71 -9.23
CA ASP A 28 8.15 8.60 -9.64
C ASP A 28 8.60 7.13 -9.75
N GLU A 29 8.21 6.31 -8.76
CA GLU A 29 8.59 4.90 -8.70
C GLU A 29 7.44 4.04 -8.17
N ALA A 30 7.23 2.88 -8.79
CA ALA A 30 6.32 1.86 -8.33
C ALA A 30 7.03 0.49 -8.30
N VAL A 31 6.89 -0.22 -7.19
CA VAL A 31 7.57 -1.50 -6.95
C VAL A 31 6.61 -2.55 -6.41
N LEU A 32 6.87 -3.82 -6.71
CA LEU A 32 6.12 -4.92 -6.12
C LEU A 32 6.59 -5.17 -4.69
N GLY A 33 5.64 -5.16 -3.76
CA GLY A 33 5.91 -5.53 -2.37
C GLY A 33 6.22 -7.02 -2.21
N ASN A 34 7.04 -7.36 -1.22
CA ASN A 34 7.32 -8.75 -0.85
C ASN A 34 6.10 -9.39 -0.15
N LYS A 35 5.77 -10.63 -0.53
CA LYS A 35 4.59 -11.36 -0.02
C LYS A 35 4.82 -11.95 1.37
N ASP A 36 6.08 -12.14 1.75
CA ASP A 36 6.47 -12.78 3.02
C ASP A 36 6.74 -11.72 4.09
N ASN A 37 7.40 -10.62 3.72
CA ASN A 37 7.61 -9.49 4.62
C ASN A 37 7.38 -8.14 3.93
N ILE A 38 6.26 -7.49 4.26
CA ILE A 38 5.88 -6.20 3.69
C ILE A 38 6.83 -5.06 4.09
N PHE A 39 7.60 -5.23 5.16
CA PHE A 39 8.47 -4.18 5.70
C PHE A 39 9.86 -4.16 5.05
N ASP A 40 10.26 -5.20 4.33
CA ASP A 40 11.57 -5.26 3.64
C ASP A 40 11.77 -4.10 2.66
N ILE A 41 10.67 -3.62 2.06
CA ILE A 41 10.75 -2.50 1.11
C ILE A 41 11.13 -1.19 1.80
N ILE A 42 10.78 -1.03 3.07
CA ILE A 42 11.06 0.18 3.85
C ILE A 42 12.58 0.34 4.03
N GLU A 43 13.33 -0.74 4.21
CA GLU A 43 14.79 -0.69 4.34
C GLU A 43 15.49 -0.30 3.03
N LYS A 44 14.89 -0.66 1.89
CA LYS A 44 15.42 -0.33 0.56
C LYS A 44 15.12 1.12 0.19
N VAL A 45 13.87 1.54 0.42
CA VAL A 45 13.38 2.87 0.04
C VAL A 45 13.82 3.95 1.04
N LYS A 46 13.93 3.61 2.34
CA LYS A 46 14.23 4.54 3.45
C LYS A 46 13.35 5.80 3.41
N PRO A 47 12.02 5.65 3.51
CA PRO A 47 11.11 6.79 3.37
C PRO A 47 11.19 7.73 4.56
N ASP A 48 10.96 9.03 4.32
CA ASP A 48 10.70 10.01 5.39
C ASP A 48 9.25 9.97 5.87
N ALA A 49 8.31 9.49 5.05
CA ALA A 49 6.91 9.35 5.41
C ALA A 49 6.25 8.13 4.74
N ILE A 50 5.30 7.50 5.45
CA ILE A 50 4.52 6.36 5.00
C ILE A 50 3.03 6.70 5.12
N CYS A 51 2.33 6.71 3.99
CA CYS A 51 0.89 6.95 3.95
C CYS A 51 0.11 5.62 3.89
N LEU A 52 -0.68 5.35 4.94
CA LEU A 52 -1.57 4.20 5.04
C LEU A 52 -2.97 4.54 4.54
N GLY A 53 -3.52 3.70 3.66
CA GLY A 53 -4.91 3.83 3.23
C GLY A 53 -5.90 3.60 4.38
N TYR A 54 -6.99 4.37 4.40
CA TYR A 54 -8.03 4.29 5.44
C TYR A 54 -8.58 2.87 5.66
N ASP A 55 -8.63 2.04 4.62
CA ASP A 55 -9.17 0.68 4.63
C ASP A 55 -8.13 -0.43 4.88
N GLN A 56 -6.86 -0.06 5.11
CA GLN A 56 -5.82 -1.03 5.47
C GLN A 56 -5.98 -1.49 6.93
N LYS A 57 -5.86 -2.80 7.17
CA LYS A 57 -5.99 -3.41 8.50
C LYS A 57 -4.79 -3.12 9.42
N ILE A 58 -3.63 -2.81 8.85
CA ILE A 58 -2.39 -2.56 9.61
C ILE A 58 -2.50 -1.26 10.42
N GLN A 59 -2.28 -1.33 11.72
CA GLN A 59 -2.39 -0.15 12.57
C GLN A 59 -1.15 0.74 12.42
N ARG A 60 -1.34 2.04 12.62
CA ARG A 60 -0.24 3.02 12.61
C ARG A 60 0.88 2.62 13.59
N GLN A 61 0.49 2.24 14.80
CA GLN A 61 1.41 1.83 15.86
C GLN A 61 2.30 0.64 15.43
N GLU A 62 1.73 -0.36 14.75
CA GLU A 62 2.47 -1.54 14.30
C GLU A 62 3.58 -1.16 13.30
N VAL A 63 3.30 -0.20 12.40
CA VAL A 63 4.30 0.31 11.45
C VAL A 63 5.36 1.14 12.17
N GLU A 64 4.97 2.00 13.11
CA GLU A 64 5.90 2.81 13.90
C GLU A 64 6.87 1.95 14.73
N ASP A 65 6.37 0.89 15.35
CA ASP A 65 7.19 -0.03 16.13
C ASP A 65 8.19 -0.79 15.24
N GLU A 66 7.77 -1.18 14.04
CA GLU A 66 8.65 -1.86 13.07
C GLU A 66 9.72 -0.92 12.50
N LEU A 67 9.37 0.34 12.24
CA LEU A 67 10.32 1.39 11.85
C LEU A 67 11.40 1.61 12.93
N LYS A 68 10.99 1.67 14.20
CA LYS A 68 11.91 1.80 15.33
C LYS A 68 12.88 0.62 15.43
N LYS A 69 12.38 -0.61 15.29
CA LYS A 69 13.24 -1.82 15.29
C LYS A 69 14.29 -1.79 14.18
N ARG A 70 13.93 -1.22 13.03
CA ARG A 70 14.80 -1.11 11.85
C ARG A 70 15.68 0.15 11.86
N GLY A 71 15.54 1.02 12.86
CA GLY A 71 16.30 2.27 12.97
C GLY A 71 15.94 3.32 11.93
N ILE A 72 14.75 3.26 11.34
CA ILE A 72 14.28 4.18 10.31
C ILE A 72 13.40 5.24 10.95
N LYS A 73 13.68 6.52 10.68
CA LYS A 73 12.84 7.64 11.12
C LYS A 73 11.90 8.02 9.98
N ALA A 74 10.62 7.68 10.13
CA ALA A 74 9.59 8.04 9.16
C ALA A 74 8.26 8.37 9.85
N ASP A 75 7.52 9.33 9.30
CA ASP A 75 6.17 9.67 9.76
C ASP A 75 5.13 8.72 9.18
N VAL A 76 4.31 8.08 10.01
CA VAL A 76 3.25 7.17 9.53
C VAL A 76 1.89 7.86 9.55
N ILE A 77 1.32 8.20 8.41
CA ILE A 77 0.06 8.95 8.32
C ILE A 77 -1.04 8.06 7.76
N ARG A 78 -2.22 8.02 8.40
CA ARG A 78 -3.40 7.37 7.81
C ARG A 78 -4.21 8.40 7.03
N ILE A 79 -4.27 8.24 5.71
CA ILE A 79 -4.97 9.17 4.84
C ILE A 79 -6.48 8.94 4.87
N SER A 80 -7.24 10.04 4.78
CA SER A 80 -8.70 10.00 4.72
C SER A 80 -9.20 9.46 3.38
N PRO A 81 -10.36 8.78 3.34
CA PRO A 81 -10.93 8.27 2.09
C PRO A 81 -11.38 9.40 1.16
N TYR A 82 -11.10 9.28 -0.13
CA TYR A 82 -11.71 10.11 -1.15
C TYR A 82 -12.96 9.42 -1.72
N MET A 83 -14.15 9.99 -1.47
CA MET A 83 -15.45 9.51 -1.96
C MET A 83 -15.60 7.96 -1.93
N PRO A 84 -15.50 7.32 -0.75
CA PRO A 84 -15.43 5.86 -0.62
C PRO A 84 -16.71 5.15 -1.10
N HIS A 85 -17.81 5.90 -1.23
CA HIS A 85 -19.07 5.37 -1.72
C HIS A 85 -19.12 5.20 -3.24
N VAL A 86 -18.23 5.88 -3.99
CA VAL A 86 -18.21 5.92 -5.46
C VAL A 86 -17.04 5.14 -6.03
N TYR A 87 -15.80 5.42 -5.59
CA TYR A 87 -14.58 4.93 -6.26
C TYR A 87 -14.00 3.63 -5.70
N LYS A 88 -14.80 2.80 -5.04
CA LYS A 88 -14.33 1.50 -4.53
C LYS A 88 -14.46 0.45 -5.63
N SER A 89 -13.37 -0.27 -5.94
CA SER A 89 -13.41 -1.33 -6.97
C SER A 89 -14.44 -2.43 -6.68
N SER A 90 -14.88 -2.60 -5.43
CA SER A 90 -15.99 -3.52 -5.11
C SER A 90 -17.36 -3.06 -5.61
N LYS A 91 -17.52 -1.76 -5.90
CA LYS A 91 -18.75 -1.11 -6.36
C LYS A 91 -18.74 -0.79 -7.85
N LEU A 92 -17.53 -0.66 -8.43
CA LEU A 92 -17.32 -0.42 -9.86
C LEU A 92 -17.33 -1.70 -10.70
N LYS A 93 -17.39 -2.88 -10.07
CA LYS A 93 -17.61 -4.15 -10.77
C LYS A 93 -19.05 -4.20 -11.27
N LYS A 94 -19.26 -3.86 -12.54
CA LYS A 94 -20.38 -4.40 -13.33
C LYS A 94 -20.03 -5.81 -13.78
#